data_AF-A0AAV3JMJ3-F1
#
_entry.id   AF-A0AAV3JMJ3-F1
#
_cell.length_a   1.000
_cell.length_b   1.000
_cell.length_c   1.000
_cell.angle_alpha   90.00
_cell.angle_beta   90.00
_cell.angle_gamma   90.00
#
_symmetry.space_group_name_H-M   'P 1'
#
loop_
_entity.id
_entity.type
_entity.pdbx_description
1 polymer ?
#
loop_
_entity_poly.entity_id
_entity_poly.type
_entity_poly.pdbx_seq_one_letter_code
_entity_poly.pdbx_strand_id
1 'polypeptide(L)'
;MVFKQHTEKEKMIAIAHSAEAMQIYEKHMKANDSRAFSEQGIIHNYKINDSELNYNPMGGMEVTVYVNNDTNKYFQFTILDNGNGKLESGSYIISADLDNDLETNKK
;
A
#
# COMPACT_ATOMS: atom_id res chain seq x y z
N MET A 1 -20.83 -0.14 22.95
CA MET A 1 -20.09 0.79 22.07
C MET A 1 -19.67 0.06 20.79
N VAL A 2 -20.56 -0.07 19.80
CA VAL A 2 -20.24 -0.74 18.51
C VAL A 2 -20.17 0.27 17.35
N PHE A 3 -20.88 1.40 17.47
CA PHE A 3 -20.93 2.45 16.44
C PHE A 3 -19.58 3.11 16.13
N LYS A 4 -18.74 3.39 17.14
CA LYS A 4 -17.45 4.09 16.91
C LYS A 4 -16.47 3.27 16.07
N GLN A 5 -16.35 1.97 16.35
CA GLN A 5 -15.43 1.08 15.62
C GLN A 5 -15.80 0.93 14.15
N HIS A 6 -17.10 0.86 13.83
CA HIS A 6 -17.55 0.77 12.44
C HIS A 6 -17.15 2.03 11.65
N THR A 7 -17.38 3.20 12.24
CA THR A 7 -17.02 4.49 11.63
C THR A 7 -15.50 4.67 11.47
N GLU A 8 -14.70 4.18 12.41
CA GLU A 8 -13.23 4.24 12.30
C GLU A 8 -12.71 3.35 11.17
N LYS A 9 -13.21 2.11 11.07
CA LYS A 9 -12.84 1.20 9.99
C LYS A 9 -13.25 1.75 8.61
N GLU A 10 -14.44 2.31 8.47
CA GLU A 10 -14.90 2.93 7.23
C GLU A 10 -14.00 4.10 6.80
N LYS A 11 -13.58 4.95 7.75
CA LYS A 11 -12.64 6.03 7.47
C LYS A 11 -11.29 5.51 6.99
N MET A 12 -10.77 4.45 7.60
CA MET A 12 -9.50 3.85 7.21
C MET A 12 -9.56 3.28 5.80
N ILE A 13 -10.65 2.59 5.46
CA ILE A 13 -10.90 2.11 4.09
C ILE A 13 -10.96 3.29 3.12
N ALA A 14 -11.69 4.36 3.46
CA ALA A 14 -11.79 5.55 2.61
C ALA A 14 -10.43 6.21 2.36
N ILE A 15 -9.56 6.28 3.37
CA ILE A 15 -8.19 6.82 3.25
C ILE A 15 -7.33 5.88 2.38
N ALA A 16 -7.34 4.58 2.66
CA ALA A 16 -6.52 3.60 1.94
C ALA A 16 -6.86 3.53 0.44
N HIS A 17 -8.14 3.74 0.09
CA HIS A 17 -8.63 3.79 -1.30
C HIS A 17 -8.70 5.21 -1.88
N SER A 18 -8.23 6.22 -1.16
CA SER A 18 -8.21 7.59 -1.67
C SER A 18 -7.24 7.73 -2.85
N ALA A 19 -7.51 8.66 -3.75
CA ALA A 19 -6.65 8.92 -4.89
C ALA A 19 -5.20 9.29 -4.46
N GLU A 20 -5.05 9.99 -3.33
CA GLU A 20 -3.75 10.37 -2.78
C GLU A 20 -2.95 9.16 -2.28
N ALA A 21 -3.61 8.23 -1.58
CA ALA A 21 -2.98 6.99 -1.15
C ALA A 21 -2.58 6.11 -2.34
N MET A 22 -3.47 5.97 -3.33
CA MET A 22 -3.16 5.23 -4.57
C MET A 22 -1.96 5.83 -5.32
N GLN A 23 -1.87 7.17 -5.40
CA GLN A 23 -0.71 7.83 -6.01
C GLN A 23 0.59 7.52 -5.28
N ILE A 24 0.57 7.43 -3.95
CA ILE A 24 1.74 7.01 -3.16
C ILE A 24 2.12 5.58 -3.55
N TYR A 25 1.18 4.65 -3.52
CA TYR A 25 1.44 3.23 -3.83
C TYR A 25 2.05 3.08 -5.22
N GLU A 26 1.39 3.66 -6.23
CA GLU A 26 1.81 3.55 -7.62
C GLU A 26 3.16 4.22 -7.89
N LYS A 27 3.47 5.34 -7.20
CA LYS A 27 4.77 5.99 -7.29
C LYS A 27 5.88 5.07 -6.79
N HIS A 28 5.68 4.42 -5.63
CA HIS A 28 6.67 3.48 -5.09
C HIS A 28 6.77 2.21 -5.94
N MET A 29 5.66 1.68 -6.44
CA MET A 29 5.68 0.53 -7.36
C MET A 29 6.46 0.86 -8.64
N LYS A 30 6.20 2.02 -9.27
CA LYS A 30 6.93 2.46 -10.48
C LYS A 30 8.41 2.76 -10.22
N ALA A 31 8.77 3.17 -9.01
CA ALA A 31 10.16 3.38 -8.63
C ALA A 31 10.95 2.06 -8.51
N ASN A 32 10.28 0.98 -8.11
CA ASN A 32 10.89 -0.35 -7.98
C ASN A 32 10.80 -1.17 -9.29
N ASP A 33 9.75 -0.95 -10.08
CA ASP A 33 9.53 -1.52 -11.41
C ASP A 33 9.09 -0.40 -12.37
N SER A 34 10.00 0.10 -13.20
CA SER A 34 9.72 1.19 -14.14
C SER A 34 8.65 0.84 -15.19
N ARG A 35 8.34 -0.45 -15.36
CA ARG A 35 7.32 -0.97 -16.27
C ARG A 35 6.09 -1.46 -15.50
N ALA A 36 5.92 -1.09 -14.23
CA ALA A 36 4.73 -1.44 -13.45
C ALA A 36 3.45 -1.05 -14.19
N PHE A 37 2.44 -1.92 -14.09
CA PHE A 37 1.13 -1.84 -14.74
C PHE A 37 1.18 -1.99 -16.26
N SER A 38 2.20 -2.68 -16.77
CA SER A 38 2.30 -3.11 -18.17
C SER A 38 2.57 -4.62 -18.28
N GLU A 39 2.40 -5.20 -19.46
CA GLU A 39 2.69 -6.62 -19.71
C GLU A 39 4.17 -6.99 -19.56
N GLN A 40 5.07 -6.00 -19.61
CA GLN A 40 6.51 -6.19 -19.46
C GLN A 40 7.00 -5.92 -18.03
N GLY A 41 6.13 -5.45 -17.14
CA GLY A 41 6.41 -5.24 -15.72
C GLY A 41 6.38 -6.55 -14.93
N ILE A 42 6.94 -6.52 -13.73
CA ILE A 42 6.69 -7.55 -12.71
C ILE A 42 5.36 -7.26 -12.02
N ILE A 43 5.11 -5.98 -11.70
CA ILE A 43 3.91 -5.54 -11.02
C ILE A 43 2.86 -5.25 -12.09
N HIS A 44 1.81 -6.07 -12.19
CA HIS A 44 0.76 -5.93 -13.22
C HIS A 44 -0.50 -5.28 -12.66
N ASN A 45 -0.86 -5.64 -11.43
CA ASN A 45 -2.02 -5.10 -10.71
C ASN A 45 -1.76 -5.15 -9.20
N TYR A 46 -2.60 -4.47 -8.43
CA TYR A 46 -2.55 -4.50 -6.99
C TYR A 46 -3.93 -4.48 -6.35
N LYS A 47 -4.00 -4.91 -5.09
CA LYS A 47 -5.20 -4.89 -4.25
C LYS A 47 -4.85 -4.53 -2.81
N ILE A 48 -5.61 -3.59 -2.24
CA ILE A 48 -5.49 -3.17 -0.85
C ILE A 48 -6.15 -4.22 0.07
N ASN A 49 -5.51 -4.53 1.21
CA ASN A 49 -6.07 -5.41 2.23
C ASN A 49 -6.91 -4.63 3.26
N ASP A 50 -8.22 -4.52 3.00
CA ASP A 50 -9.16 -3.82 3.88
C ASP A 50 -9.39 -4.51 5.24
N SER A 51 -8.97 -5.78 5.37
CA SER A 51 -9.15 -6.55 6.60
C SER A 51 -8.09 -6.23 7.65
N GLU A 52 -6.93 -5.72 7.23
CA GLU A 52 -5.74 -5.53 8.07
C GLU A 52 -5.29 -4.07 8.17
N LEU A 53 -6.20 -3.12 7.92
CA LEU A 53 -5.93 -1.70 8.13
C LEU A 53 -5.87 -1.41 9.64
N ASN A 54 -4.75 -0.88 10.13
CA ASN A 54 -4.53 -0.54 11.54
C ASN A 54 -3.73 0.77 11.67
N TYR A 55 -3.96 1.52 12.74
CA TYR A 55 -3.07 2.64 13.11
C TYR A 55 -1.92 2.12 13.98
N ASN A 56 -0.69 2.46 13.62
CA ASN A 56 0.48 2.16 14.44
C ASN A 56 0.47 3.05 15.69
N PRO A 57 0.77 2.55 16.89
CA PRO A 57 0.91 3.35 18.11
C PRO A 57 1.88 4.55 18.00
N MET A 58 2.87 4.47 17.11
CA MET A 58 3.80 5.58 16.81
C MET A 58 3.25 6.60 15.79
N GLY A 59 2.03 6.39 15.30
CA GLY A 59 1.36 7.23 14.31
C GLY A 59 1.40 6.61 12.91
N GLY A 60 0.43 7.03 12.09
CA GLY A 60 0.25 6.53 10.72
C GLY A 60 -0.60 5.27 10.63
N MET A 61 -1.26 5.13 9.49
CA MET A 61 -2.06 3.95 9.13
C MET A 61 -1.19 2.98 8.33
N GLU A 62 -1.11 1.74 8.79
CA GLU A 62 -0.47 0.64 8.06
C GLU A 62 -1.44 0.10 7.00
N VAL A 63 -0.95 0.01 5.77
CA VAL A 63 -1.70 -0.50 4.63
C VAL A 63 -0.89 -1.55 3.90
N THR A 64 -1.40 -2.77 3.88
CA THR A 64 -0.84 -3.86 3.06
C THR A 64 -1.49 -3.84 1.69
N VAL A 65 -0.66 -3.84 0.65
CA VAL A 65 -1.06 -3.84 -0.75
C VAL A 65 -0.44 -5.05 -1.44
N TYR A 66 -1.27 -6.03 -1.77
CA TYR A 66 -0.88 -7.23 -2.50
C TYR A 66 -0.74 -6.93 -3.99
N VAL A 67 0.26 -7.53 -4.64
CA VAL A 67 0.45 -7.40 -6.08
C VAL A 67 0.13 -8.70 -6.80
N ASN A 68 -0.34 -8.60 -8.04
CA ASN A 68 -0.62 -9.74 -8.92
C ASN A 68 -1.58 -10.78 -8.30
N ASN A 69 -2.43 -10.37 -7.37
CA ASN A 69 -3.29 -11.25 -6.57
C ASN A 69 -2.55 -12.34 -5.76
N ASP A 70 -1.28 -12.11 -5.42
CA ASP A 70 -0.47 -13.03 -4.61
C ASP A 70 -0.25 -12.45 -3.21
N THR A 71 -0.72 -13.16 -2.18
CA THR A 71 -0.61 -12.70 -0.79
C THR A 71 0.81 -12.75 -0.24
N ASN A 72 1.72 -13.48 -0.89
CA ASN A 72 3.13 -13.51 -0.52
C ASN A 72 3.90 -12.31 -1.11
N LYS A 73 3.32 -11.63 -2.10
CA LYS A 73 3.93 -10.50 -2.81
C LYS A 73 3.20 -9.22 -2.45
N TYR A 74 3.82 -8.40 -1.60
CA TYR A 74 3.17 -7.20 -1.11
C TYR A 74 4.13 -6.04 -0.87
N PHE A 75 3.54 -4.86 -0.87
CA PHE A 75 4.09 -3.69 -0.22
C PHE A 75 3.33 -3.46 1.09
N GLN A 76 4.03 -3.08 2.15
CA GLN A 76 3.41 -2.54 3.36
C GLN A 76 3.80 -1.07 3.47
N PHE A 77 2.80 -0.19 3.48
CA PHE A 77 3.00 1.26 3.56
C PHE A 77 2.55 1.81 4.90
N THR A 78 3.29 2.80 5.42
CA THR A 78 2.81 3.68 6.48
C THR A 78 2.28 4.96 5.86
N ILE A 79 0.97 5.19 5.95
CA ILE A 79 0.31 6.41 5.48
C ILE A 79 0.12 7.38 6.64
N LEU A 80 0.68 8.58 6.51
CA LEU A 80 0.55 9.65 7.49
C LEU A 80 -0.55 10.61 7.01
N ASP A 81 -1.55 10.85 7.86
CA ASP A 81 -2.53 11.91 7.67
C ASP A 81 -2.14 13.11 8.56
N ASN A 82 -1.69 14.18 7.92
CA ASN A 82 -1.25 15.39 8.60
C ASN A 82 -2.43 16.30 9.06
N GLY A 83 -3.68 15.84 8.94
CA GLY A 83 -4.89 16.55 9.39
C GLY A 83 -5.34 17.70 8.48
N ASN A 84 -4.57 17.99 7.43
CA ASN A 84 -4.86 19.04 6.45
C ASN A 84 -5.44 18.49 5.14
N GLY A 85 -5.86 17.21 5.14
CA GLY A 85 -6.31 16.51 3.93
C GLY A 85 -5.18 16.22 2.95
N LYS A 86 -3.93 16.13 3.41
CA LYS A 86 -2.80 15.67 2.62
C LYS A 86 -2.22 14.41 3.25
N LEU A 87 -2.12 13.36 2.45
CA LEU A 87 -1.46 12.12 2.82
C LEU A 87 0.02 12.15 2.43
N GLU A 88 0.85 11.64 3.32
CA GLU A 88 2.28 11.44 3.08
C GLU A 88 2.66 9.98 3.32
N SER A 89 3.66 9.50 2.57
CA SER A 89 4.28 8.22 2.89
C SER A 89 5.28 8.40 4.01
N GLY A 90 5.14 7.63 5.07
CA GLY A 90 6.23 7.33 5.99
C GLY A 90 7.18 6.32 5.35
N SER A 91 7.40 5.18 6.02
CA SER A 91 8.15 4.05 5.49
C SER A 91 7.31 3.16 4.58
N TYR A 92 7.99 2.36 3.75
CA TYR A 92 7.40 1.20 3.11
C TYR A 92 8.36 -0.01 3.16
N ILE A 93 7.78 -1.21 3.13
CA ILE A 93 8.49 -2.49 3.10
C ILE A 93 8.01 -3.27 1.88
N ILE A 94 8.89 -4.05 1.27
CA ILE A 94 8.58 -5.00 0.19
C ILE A 94 8.75 -6.41 0.75
N SER A 95 7.82 -7.32 0.46
CA SER A 95 7.99 -8.72 0.85
C SER A 95 9.19 -9.36 0.15
N ALA A 96 9.85 -10.33 0.81
CA ALA A 96 11.05 -10.96 0.26
C ALA A 96 10.80 -11.62 -1.12
N ASP A 97 9.63 -12.23 -1.31
CA ASP A 97 9.28 -12.86 -2.59
C ASP A 97 9.15 -11.84 -3.72
N LEU A 98 8.56 -10.67 -3.43
CA LEU A 98 8.44 -9.60 -4.42
C LEU A 98 9.79 -8.92 -4.68
N ASP A 99 10.59 -8.71 -3.64
CA ASP A 99 11.93 -8.15 -3.78
C ASP A 99 12.83 -9.03 -4.65
N ASN A 100 12.79 -10.35 -4.44
CA ASN A 100 13.50 -11.32 -5.29
C ASN A 100 13.09 -11.24 -6.77
N ASP A 101 11.79 -11.11 -7.05
CA ASP A 101 11.30 -10.93 -8.42
C ASP A 101 11.85 -9.63 -9.04
N LEU A 102 11.80 -8.53 -8.28
CA LEU A 102 12.28 -7.20 -8.67
C LEU A 102 13.79 -7.16 -8.91
N GLU A 103 14.59 -7.86 -8.11
CA GLU A 103 16.03 -7.96 -8.32
C GLU A 103 16.40 -8.82 -9.54
N THR A 104 15.68 -9.92 -9.76
CA THR A 104 15.98 -10.86 -10.85
C THR A 104 15.78 -10.22 -12.23
N ASN A 105 14.82 -9.29 -12.37
CA ASN A 105 14.54 -8.59 -13.63
C ASN A 105 15.42 -7.34 -13.87
N LYS A 106 16.29 -6.98 -12.92
CA LYS A 106 17.29 -5.90 -13.11
C LYS A 106 18.56 -6.39 -13.84
N LYS A 107 18.72 -7.70 -14.03
CA LYS A 107 19.82 -8.33 -14.76
C LYS A 107 19.45 -8.58 -16.22
#